data_AF-A0A229UQW0-F1
#
_entry.id   AF-A0A229UQW0-F1
#
_cell.length_a   1.000
_cell.length_b   1.000
_cell.length_c   1.000
_cell.angle_alpha   90.00
_cell.angle_beta   90.00
_cell.angle_gamma   90.00
#
_symmetry.space_group_name_H-M   'P 1'
#
loop_
_entity.id
_entity.type
_entity.pdbx_description
1 polymer ?
#
loop_
_entity_poly.entity_id
_entity_poly.type
_entity_poly.pdbx_seq_one_letter_code
_entity_poly.pdbx_strand_id
1 'polypeptide(L)'
;MANKDVRLQLFSGNNFTNRRILFRHGGVAIRDLGAFRFDNLLSSLRLRNASTTDSVTLVLFSRIKFQGSIRVFRGSQTVSNLGSFNNLTSSLILVGRNLTNSQIQQIQRTGIPPRDILAIRQ
;
A
#
# COMPACT_ATOMS: atom_id res chain seq x y z
N MET A 1 -16.23 -8.01 -3.22
CA MET A 1 -15.38 -8.87 -4.07
C MET A 1 -14.01 -8.19 -4.18
N ALA A 2 -12.91 -8.89 -3.91
CA ALA A 2 -11.57 -8.32 -4.10
C ALA A 2 -11.32 -8.10 -5.61
N ASN A 3 -10.91 -6.88 -6.00
CA ASN A 3 -10.58 -6.57 -7.39
C ASN A 3 -9.35 -7.39 -7.81
N LYS A 4 -9.55 -8.41 -8.66
CA LYS A 4 -8.51 -9.36 -9.11
C LYS A 4 -7.52 -8.74 -10.09
N ASP A 5 -7.82 -7.56 -10.62
CA ASP A 5 -7.05 -6.91 -11.68
C ASP A 5 -5.99 -5.95 -11.14
N VAL A 6 -5.98 -5.75 -9.82
CA VAL A 6 -4.99 -4.93 -9.13
C VAL A 6 -3.76 -5.76 -8.79
N ARG A 7 -2.60 -5.28 -9.24
CA ARG A 7 -1.28 -5.83 -8.95
C ARG A 7 -0.42 -4.77 -8.29
N LEU A 8 0.17 -5.10 -7.14
CA LEU A 8 1.13 -4.25 -6.43
C LEU A 8 2.47 -4.97 -6.30
N GLN A 9 3.52 -4.32 -6.78
CA GLN A 9 4.90 -4.74 -6.55
C GLN A 9 5.59 -3.70 -5.67
N LEU A 10 6.20 -4.17 -4.60
CA LEU A 10 6.98 -3.39 -3.66
C LEU A 10 8.44 -3.83 -3.75
N PHE A 11 9.37 -2.88 -3.77
CA PHE A 11 10.79 -3.15 -3.92
C PHE A 11 11.58 -2.44 -2.81
N SER A 12 12.56 -3.14 -2.23
CA SER A 12 13.36 -2.58 -1.15
C SER A 12 14.45 -1.63 -1.64
N GLY A 13 14.81 -1.69 -2.93
CA GLY A 13 15.74 -0.75 -3.56
C GLY A 13 15.04 0.28 -4.43
N ASN A 14 15.74 1.35 -4.75
CA ASN A 14 15.35 2.29 -5.79
C ASN A 14 15.39 1.60 -7.17
N ASN A 15 14.67 2.16 -8.14
CA ASN A 15 14.62 1.68 -9.52
C ASN A 15 14.23 0.19 -9.64
N PHE A 16 13.35 -0.28 -8.75
CA PHE A 16 12.80 -1.64 -8.76
C PHE A 16 13.83 -2.75 -8.51
N THR A 17 14.82 -2.46 -7.67
CA THR A 17 15.92 -3.39 -7.34
C THR A 17 15.74 -4.08 -5.99
N ASN A 18 16.63 -5.04 -5.70
CA ASN A 18 16.69 -5.79 -4.44
C ASN A 18 15.44 -6.65 -4.19
N ARG A 19 15.01 -6.71 -2.94
CA ARG A 19 13.94 -7.60 -2.50
C ARG A 19 12.60 -7.11 -3.02
N ARG A 20 11.78 -8.04 -3.53
CA ARG A 20 10.45 -7.75 -4.06
C ARG A 20 9.34 -8.48 -3.31
N ILE A 21 8.25 -7.79 -3.00
CA ILE A 21 6.96 -8.38 -2.63
C ILE A 21 5.94 -8.13 -3.73
N LEU A 22 5.14 -9.13 -4.06
CA LEU A 22 4.09 -9.05 -5.08
C LEU A 22 2.74 -9.43 -4.47
N PHE A 23 1.78 -8.51 -4.58
CA PHE A 23 0.36 -8.77 -4.32
C PHE A 23 -0.36 -8.87 -5.66
N ARG A 24 -1.08 -9.98 -5.87
CA ARG A 24 -1.77 -10.28 -7.13
C ARG A 24 -3.26 -9.92 -7.12
N HIS A 25 -3.75 -9.34 -6.03
CA HIS A 25 -5.11 -8.88 -5.89
C HIS A 25 -5.14 -7.59 -5.07
N GLY A 26 -6.10 -6.74 -5.36
CA GLY A 26 -6.43 -5.58 -4.54
C GLY A 26 -7.22 -5.98 -3.29
N GLY A 27 -7.57 -5.01 -2.47
CA GLY A 27 -8.34 -5.25 -1.26
C GLY A 27 -7.52 -5.97 -0.19
N VAL A 28 -6.34 -5.45 0.11
CA VAL A 28 -5.46 -5.96 1.17
C VAL A 28 -5.09 -4.82 2.11
N ALA A 29 -5.17 -5.08 3.41
CA ALA A 29 -4.66 -4.23 4.46
C ALA A 29 -3.58 -4.99 5.22
N ILE A 30 -2.36 -4.46 5.27
CA ILE A 30 -1.26 -5.07 6.03
C ILE A 30 -1.00 -4.18 7.23
N ARG A 31 -1.31 -4.67 8.43
CA ARG A 31 -1.14 -3.89 9.65
C ARG A 31 0.32 -3.79 10.10
N ASP A 32 1.13 -4.77 9.76
CA ASP A 32 2.55 -4.79 10.08
C ASP A 32 3.31 -5.47 8.94
N LEU A 33 4.24 -4.75 8.31
CA LEU A 33 5.13 -5.27 7.28
C LEU A 33 6.28 -6.10 7.86
N GLY A 34 6.52 -6.05 9.17
CA GLY A 34 7.42 -6.93 9.90
C GLY A 34 7.07 -8.41 9.74
N ALA A 35 5.77 -8.72 9.59
CA ALA A 35 5.24 -10.03 9.22
C ALA A 35 5.86 -10.59 7.93
N PHE A 36 6.20 -9.70 7.00
CA PHE A 36 6.86 -10.01 5.74
C PHE A 36 8.36 -9.73 5.79
N ARG A 37 8.95 -9.43 6.96
CA ARG A 37 10.32 -8.93 7.11
C ARG A 37 10.61 -7.76 6.15
N PHE A 38 9.64 -6.87 5.96
CA PHE A 38 9.68 -5.78 4.97
C PHE A 38 9.37 -4.40 5.59
N ASP A 39 9.33 -4.34 6.92
CA ASP A 39 9.23 -3.09 7.66
C ASP A 39 10.40 -2.18 7.35
N ASN A 40 10.11 -0.90 7.07
CA ASN A 40 11.12 0.13 6.80
C ASN A 40 12.09 -0.21 5.65
N LEU A 41 11.68 -1.05 4.70
CA LEU A 41 12.51 -1.40 3.54
C LEU A 41 12.04 -0.79 2.22
N LEU A 42 10.76 -0.41 2.11
CA LEU A 42 10.18 -0.01 0.83
C LEU A 42 10.83 1.28 0.28
N SER A 43 11.33 1.21 -0.96
CA SER A 43 11.96 2.35 -1.66
C SER A 43 11.43 2.61 -3.08
N SER A 44 10.83 1.61 -3.74
CA SER A 44 10.15 1.81 -5.03
C SER A 44 8.97 0.86 -5.22
N LEU A 45 8.03 1.21 -6.10
CA LEU A 45 6.81 0.41 -6.30
C LEU A 45 6.26 0.50 -7.72
N ARG A 46 5.49 -0.53 -8.09
CA ARG A 46 4.64 -0.55 -9.28
C ARG A 46 3.23 -0.93 -8.88
N LEU A 47 2.30 -0.01 -9.08
CA LEU A 47 0.87 -0.21 -8.86
C LEU A 47 0.17 -0.26 -10.22
N ARG A 48 -0.56 -1.32 -10.50
CA ARG A 48 -1.30 -1.49 -11.75
C ARG A 48 -2.71 -1.98 -11.45
N ASN A 49 -3.70 -1.39 -12.09
CA ASN A 49 -5.05 -1.93 -12.18
C ASN A 49 -5.36 -2.16 -13.67
N ALA A 50 -5.51 -3.42 -14.08
CA ALA A 50 -5.69 -3.76 -15.49
C ALA A 50 -7.10 -3.45 -16.03
N SER A 51 -8.12 -3.49 -15.17
CA SER A 51 -9.52 -3.27 -15.57
C SER A 51 -9.92 -1.81 -15.52
N THR A 52 -9.40 -1.05 -14.55
CA THR A 52 -9.74 0.37 -14.42
C THR A 52 -8.53 1.12 -13.87
N THR A 53 -7.74 1.69 -14.77
CA THR A 53 -6.43 2.28 -14.45
C THR A 53 -6.51 3.33 -13.34
N ASP A 54 -7.62 4.07 -13.27
CA ASP A 54 -7.79 5.23 -12.38
C ASP A 54 -8.50 4.89 -11.06
N SER A 55 -9.02 3.67 -10.93
CA SER A 55 -9.79 3.24 -9.75
C SER A 55 -8.97 2.30 -8.87
N VAL A 56 -7.94 2.84 -8.23
CA VAL A 56 -7.13 2.13 -7.23
C VAL A 56 -6.49 3.13 -6.28
N THR A 57 -6.47 2.81 -4.99
CA THR A 57 -5.77 3.59 -3.97
C THR A 57 -4.83 2.69 -3.19
N LEU A 58 -3.56 3.10 -3.14
CA LEU A 58 -2.56 2.59 -2.22
C LEU A 58 -2.23 3.69 -1.21
N VAL A 59 -2.30 3.35 0.07
CA VAL A 59 -1.87 4.21 1.17
C VAL A 59 -0.73 3.51 1.89
N LEU A 60 0.40 4.20 1.98
CA LEU A 60 1.54 3.80 2.79
C LEU A 60 1.52 4.58 4.10
N PHE A 61 1.85 3.90 5.19
CA PHE A 61 1.89 4.46 6.53
C PHE A 61 3.26 4.22 7.15
N SER A 62 3.78 5.25 7.82
CA SER A 62 5.13 5.20 8.38
C SER A 62 5.25 4.43 9.70
N ARG A 63 4.12 3.95 10.23
CA ARG A 63 4.04 3.14 11.46
C ARG A 63 3.07 1.99 11.23
N ILE A 64 3.16 0.98 12.08
CA ILE A 64 2.21 -0.15 12.09
C ILE A 64 0.78 0.34 12.39
N LYS A 65 -0.21 -0.53 12.14
CA LYS A 65 -1.64 -0.30 12.43
C LYS A 65 -2.20 0.97 11.77
N PHE A 66 -1.70 1.30 10.58
CA PHE A 66 -2.15 2.43 9.75
C PHE A 66 -1.90 3.80 10.41
N GLN A 67 -0.79 3.95 11.13
CA GLN A 67 -0.45 5.17 11.88
C GLN A 67 0.74 5.92 11.26
N GLY A 68 1.03 7.11 11.79
CA GLY A 68 2.21 7.89 11.40
C GLY A 68 2.01 8.67 10.10
N SER A 69 3.10 9.08 9.48
CA SER A 69 3.08 9.84 8.23
C SER A 69 2.52 9.01 7.08
N ILE A 70 1.83 9.67 6.14
CA ILE A 70 1.15 8.99 5.03
C ILE A 70 1.71 9.39 3.68
N ARG A 71 1.74 8.41 2.76
CA ARG A 71 1.94 8.65 1.34
C ARG A 71 0.80 7.97 0.56
N VAL A 72 0.10 8.74 -0.25
CA VAL A 72 -1.09 8.28 -0.98
C VAL A 72 -0.79 8.21 -2.47
N PHE A 73 -1.18 7.11 -3.07
CA PHE A 73 -1.04 6.81 -4.48
C PHE A 73 -2.40 6.45 -5.05
N ARG A 74 -2.87 7.23 -6.03
CA ARG A 74 -4.14 6.99 -6.73
C ARG A 74 -3.86 6.65 -8.19
N GLY A 75 -4.64 5.73 -8.73
CA GLY A 75 -4.44 5.22 -10.08
C GLY A 75 -3.20 4.35 -10.24
N SER A 76 -3.07 3.77 -11.43
CA SER A 76 -1.91 2.98 -11.83
C SER A 76 -0.69 3.87 -11.97
N GLN A 77 0.41 3.50 -11.32
CA GLN A 77 1.62 4.30 -11.31
C GLN A 77 2.87 3.49 -11.04
N THR A 78 3.96 4.02 -11.56
CA THR A 78 5.31 3.47 -11.40
C THR A 78 6.16 4.52 -10.70
N VAL A 79 6.61 4.20 -9.49
CA VAL A 79 7.40 5.11 -8.66
C VAL A 79 8.75 4.48 -8.43
N SER A 80 9.77 4.99 -9.10
CA SER A 80 11.13 4.46 -9.05
C SER A 80 11.89 4.83 -7.77
N ASN A 81 11.44 5.84 -7.03
CA ASN A 81 12.05 6.31 -5.79
C ASN A 81 10.97 7.02 -4.93
N LEU A 82 10.83 6.64 -3.66
CA LEU A 82 9.88 7.29 -2.74
C LEU A 82 10.43 8.57 -2.09
N GLY A 83 11.68 8.92 -2.37
CA GLY A 83 12.33 10.14 -1.88
C GLY A 83 12.38 10.17 -0.36
N SER A 84 11.81 11.21 0.24
CA SER A 84 11.72 11.35 1.70
C SER A 84 10.89 10.26 2.40
N PHE A 85 10.17 9.42 1.64
CA PHE A 85 9.40 8.30 2.17
C PHE A 85 10.07 6.93 1.99
N ASN A 86 11.31 6.90 1.47
CA ASN A 86 12.10 5.67 1.40
C ASN A 86 12.31 5.09 2.81
N ASN A 87 12.23 3.77 2.93
CA ASN A 87 12.52 3.04 4.17
C ASN A 87 11.65 3.45 5.37
N LEU A 88 10.49 4.07 5.14
CA LEU A 88 9.59 4.48 6.21
C LEU A 88 8.35 3.59 6.34
N THR A 89 8.02 2.80 5.32
CA THR A 89 6.72 2.12 5.31
C THR A 89 6.70 0.93 6.27
N SER A 90 5.77 0.96 7.21
CA SER A 90 5.53 -0.11 8.19
C SER A 90 4.15 -0.76 8.08
N SER A 91 3.17 -0.07 7.50
CA SER A 91 1.86 -0.66 7.18
C SER A 91 1.28 -0.06 5.90
N LEU A 92 0.34 -0.76 5.27
CA LEU A 92 -0.25 -0.30 4.01
C LEU A 92 -1.69 -0.77 3.82
N ILE A 93 -2.39 -0.03 2.97
CA ILE A 93 -3.74 -0.39 2.49
C ILE A 93 -3.76 -0.26 0.98
N LEU A 94 -4.21 -1.31 0.31
CA LEU A 94 -4.43 -1.37 -1.12
C LEU A 94 -5.90 -1.70 -1.39
N VAL A 95 -6.62 -0.78 -2.05
CA VAL A 95 -8.02 -1.00 -2.43
C VAL A 95 -8.24 -0.71 -3.91
N GLY A 96 -9.05 -1.53 -4.57
CA GLY A 96 -9.40 -1.38 -6.00
C GLY A 96 -10.49 -0.34 -6.25
N ARG A 97 -10.47 0.77 -5.50
CA ARG A 97 -11.38 1.92 -5.62
C ARG A 97 -10.67 3.18 -5.14
N ASN A 98 -11.29 4.34 -5.32
CA ASN A 98 -10.75 5.60 -4.82
C ASN A 98 -11.17 5.85 -3.38
N LEU A 99 -10.18 6.01 -2.48
CA LEU A 99 -10.43 6.50 -1.12
C LEU A 99 -10.30 8.02 -1.06
N THR A 100 -11.27 8.64 -0.38
CA THR A 100 -11.23 10.07 -0.08
C THR A 100 -10.20 10.36 1.01
N ASN A 101 -9.73 11.61 1.11
CA ASN A 101 -8.83 12.02 2.19
C ASN A 101 -9.48 11.83 3.57
N SER A 102 -10.79 12.09 3.71
CA SER A 102 -11.52 11.88 4.95
C SER A 102 -11.58 10.40 5.36
N GLN A 103 -11.77 9.49 4.41
CA GLN A 103 -11.71 8.05 4.67
C GLN A 103 -10.31 7.62 5.13
N ILE A 104 -9.26 8.12 4.49
CA ILE A 104 -7.87 7.82 4.87
C ILE A 104 -7.59 8.33 6.29
N GLN A 105 -8.00 9.56 6.61
CA GLN A 105 -7.89 10.12 7.96
C GLN A 105 -8.68 9.30 8.99
N GLN A 106 -9.89 8.84 8.65
CA GLN A 106 -10.67 7.99 9.56
C GLN A 106 -9.97 6.67 9.84
N ILE A 107 -9.40 6.04 8.81
CA ILE A 107 -8.61 4.81 8.98
C ILE A 107 -7.38 5.09 9.84
N GLN A 108 -6.68 6.19 9.61
CA GLN A 108 -5.52 6.59 10.41
C GLN A 108 -5.91 6.83 11.87
N ARG A 109 -7.05 7.47 12.14
CA ARG A 109 -7.53 7.72 13.52
C ARG A 109 -7.96 6.46 14.25
N THR A 110 -8.61 5.53 13.54
CA THR A 110 -9.22 4.34 14.15
C THR A 110 -8.33 3.10 14.10
N GLY A 111 -7.36 3.07 13.19
CA GLY A 111 -6.60 1.86 12.85
C GLY A 111 -7.46 0.76 12.24
N ILE A 112 -8.69 1.06 11.81
CA ILE A 112 -9.64 0.09 11.25
C ILE A 112 -9.62 0.21 9.73
N PRO A 113 -9.25 -0.86 8.99
CA PRO A 113 -9.25 -0.84 7.53
C PRO A 113 -10.69 -0.91 6.99
N PRO A 114 -10.89 -0.61 5.69
CA PRO A 114 -12.18 -0.83 5.03
C PRO A 114 -12.76 -2.24 5.27
N ARG A 115 -14.09 -2.36 5.33
CA ARG A 115 -14.77 -3.63 5.69
C ARG A 115 -14.69 -4.71 4.60
N ASP A 116 -14.45 -4.32 3.36
CA ASP A 116 -14.50 -5.14 2.17
C ASP A 116 -13.13 -5.67 1.71
N ILE A 117 -12.13 -5.65 2.61
CA ILE A 117 -10.74 -6.01 2.28
C ILE A 117 -10.14 -7.00 3.27
N LEU A 118 -9.21 -7.81 2.78
CA LEU A 118 -8.48 -8.78 3.58
C LEU A 118 -7.48 -8.04 4.50
N ALA A 119 -7.70 -8.11 5.81
CA ALA A 119 -6.80 -7.53 6.79
C ALA A 119 -5.83 -8.59 7.34
N ILE A 120 -4.54 -8.42 7.05
CA ILE A 120 -3.46 -9.24 7.60
C ILE A 120 -3.05 -8.62 8.95
N ARG A 121 -3.37 -9.36 10.02
CA ARG A 121 -3.05 -9.04 11.41
C ARG A 121 -1.94 -10.01 11.83
N GLN A 122 -0.70 -9.62 11.69
CA GLN A 122 0.39 -10.26 12.43
C GLN A 122 1.00 -9.18 13.31
#